data_AF-A0A1U7CZI0-F1
#
_entry.id   AF-A0A1U7CZI0-F1
#
_cell.length_a   1.000
_cell.length_b   1.000
_cell.length_c   1.000
_cell.angle_alpha   90.00
_cell.angle_beta   90.00
_cell.angle_gamma   90.00
#
_symmetry.space_group_name_H-M   'P 1'
#
loop_
_entity.id
_entity.type
_entity.pdbx_description
1 polymer ?
#
loop_
_entity_poly.entity_id
_entity_poly.type
_entity_poly.pdbx_seq_one_letter_code
_entity_poly.pdbx_strand_id
1 'polypeptide(L)'
;METCPNLRDADIVVFRRFADGGVIALFPYLPAECLHARFCQSYMRIGQHGAADPAIVYDTLPAKPHEYAALKAELEQIGYRLAVRSRMPGDAYARRKASLHPAGSMA
;
A
#
# COMPACT_ATOMS: atom_id res chain seq x y z
N MET A 1 28.52 5.93 -5.81
CA MET A 1 27.11 6.34 -5.62
C MET A 1 26.28 5.43 -6.48
N GLU A 2 25.78 4.33 -5.91
CA GLU A 2 25.03 3.32 -6.66
C GLU A 2 23.70 3.91 -7.10
N THR A 3 23.52 4.00 -8.41
CA THR A 3 22.25 4.35 -9.04
C THR A 3 21.26 3.21 -8.84
N CYS A 4 20.41 3.34 -7.82
CA CYS A 4 19.16 2.59 -7.72
C CYS A 4 18.34 2.83 -9.00
N PRO A 5 17.73 1.80 -9.61
CA PRO A 5 17.08 1.92 -10.91
C PRO A 5 15.96 2.99 -10.87
N ASN A 6 16.04 3.90 -11.83
CA ASN A 6 15.22 5.10 -11.96
C ASN A 6 14.02 4.78 -12.86
N LEU A 7 12.82 4.59 -12.29
CA LEU A 7 11.47 4.91 -12.79
C LEU A 7 10.47 4.38 -11.73
N ARG A 8 10.03 5.14 -10.71
CA ARG A 8 8.89 6.07 -10.72
C ARG A 8 7.55 5.50 -11.22
N ASP A 9 7.30 4.21 -11.05
CA ASP A 9 5.93 3.67 -11.17
C ASP A 9 5.06 4.24 -10.04
N ALA A 10 3.82 4.61 -10.37
CA ALA A 10 2.89 5.11 -9.36
C ALA A 10 2.59 4.01 -8.33
N ASP A 11 2.68 4.34 -7.05
CA ASP A 11 2.35 3.46 -5.95
C ASP A 11 0.86 3.15 -6.00
N ILE A 12 0.53 1.89 -6.32
CA ILE A 12 -0.86 1.43 -6.27
C ILE A 12 -1.33 1.55 -4.83
N VAL A 13 -2.41 2.31 -4.64
CA VAL A 13 -3.04 2.50 -3.34
C VAL A 13 -4.52 2.17 -3.42
N VAL A 14 -5.03 1.50 -2.40
CA VAL A 14 -6.46 1.23 -2.22
C VAL A 14 -6.92 1.93 -0.96
N PHE A 15 -7.77 2.95 -1.10
CA PHE A 15 -8.37 3.62 0.04
C PHE A 15 -9.63 2.88 0.50
N ARG A 16 -9.69 2.57 1.79
CA ARG A 16 -10.82 1.94 2.46
C ARG A 16 -11.32 2.83 3.57
N ARG A 17 -12.63 2.76 3.84
CA ARG A 17 -13.29 3.47 4.92
C ARG A 17 -13.88 2.47 5.91
N PHE A 18 -13.64 2.70 7.19
CA PHE A 18 -14.25 1.98 8.30
C PHE A 18 -15.69 2.44 8.55
N ALA A 19 -16.47 1.66 9.31
CA ALA A 19 -17.85 2.01 9.66
C ALA A 19 -17.93 3.31 10.49
N ASP A 20 -16.90 3.61 11.28
CA ASP A 20 -16.78 4.83 12.10
C ASP A 20 -16.36 6.08 11.30
N GLY A 21 -16.10 5.94 10.00
CA GLY A 21 -15.68 7.03 9.12
C GLY A 21 -14.17 7.19 8.96
N GLY A 22 -13.35 6.42 9.70
CA GLY A 22 -11.90 6.40 9.53
C GLY A 22 -11.50 5.92 8.13
N VAL A 23 -10.40 6.47 7.59
CA VAL A 23 -9.89 6.11 6.26
C VAL A 23 -8.49 5.51 6.39
N ILE A 24 -8.24 4.45 5.63
CA ILE A 24 -6.94 3.77 5.54
C ILE A 24 -6.52 3.64 4.08
N ALA A 25 -5.26 3.97 3.81
CA ALA A 25 -4.56 3.73 2.56
C ALA A 25 -3.83 2.38 2.67
N LEU A 26 -4.09 1.47 1.74
CA LEU A 26 -3.43 0.17 1.65
C LEU A 26 -2.51 0.17 0.44
N PHE A 27 -1.26 -0.27 0.61
CA PHE A 27 -0.25 -0.37 -0.45
C PHE A 27 -0.04 -1.84 -0.82
N PRO A 28 -0.79 -2.40 -1.79
CA PRO A 28 -0.92 -3.86 -1.95
C PRO A 28 0.39 -4.55 -2.36
N TYR A 29 1.31 -3.81 -2.96
CA TYR A 29 2.59 -4.33 -3.46
C TYR A 29 3.74 -4.11 -2.49
N LEU A 30 3.56 -3.28 -1.46
CA LEU A 30 4.58 -3.02 -0.46
C LEU A 30 4.41 -3.99 0.71
N PRO A 31 5.38 -4.88 0.98
CA PRO A 31 5.32 -5.72 2.17
C PRO A 31 5.47 -4.86 3.43
N ALA A 32 4.72 -5.19 4.49
CA ALA A 32 4.86 -4.49 5.77
C ALA A 32 6.05 -4.97 6.60
N GLU A 33 6.56 -6.16 6.30
CA GLU A 33 7.64 -6.81 7.04
C GLU A 33 8.67 -7.38 6.07
N CYS A 34 9.91 -7.53 6.54
CA CYS A 34 11.03 -7.99 5.71
C CYS A 34 11.05 -9.51 5.47
N LEU A 35 10.27 -10.31 6.20
CA LEU A 35 10.32 -11.77 6.14
C LEU A 35 9.03 -12.42 5.64
N HIS A 36 7.90 -11.70 5.64
CA HIS A 36 6.59 -12.27 5.32
C HIS A 36 5.79 -11.39 4.37
N ALA A 37 5.32 -11.98 3.26
CA ALA A 37 4.49 -11.32 2.26
C ALA A 37 3.00 -11.23 2.66
N ARG A 38 2.63 -11.66 3.87
CA ARG A 38 1.23 -11.74 4.32
C ARG A 38 0.61 -10.35 4.43
N PHE A 39 1.29 -9.44 5.11
CA PHE A 39 0.79 -8.09 5.39
C PHE A 39 1.30 -7.07 4.36
N CYS A 40 0.47 -6.06 4.11
CA CYS A 40 0.82 -4.94 3.24
C CYS A 40 1.00 -3.68 4.09
N GLN A 41 1.82 -2.75 3.60
CA GLN A 41 1.94 -1.44 4.24
C GLN A 41 0.61 -0.69 4.20
N SER A 42 0.32 0.01 5.28
CA SER A 42 -0.89 0.82 5.39
C SER A 42 -0.67 2.10 6.18
N TYR A 43 -1.48 3.12 5.88
CA TYR A 43 -1.45 4.42 6.53
C TYR A 43 -2.88 4.88 6.83
N MET A 44 -3.16 5.38 8.03
CA MET A 44 -4.42 6.09 8.32
C MET A 44 -4.25 7.62 8.31
N ARG A 45 -3.07 8.08 8.72
CA ARG A 45 -2.55 9.47 8.65
C ARG A 45 -1.03 9.40 8.59
N ILE A 46 -0.35 10.48 8.17
CA ILE A 46 1.12 10.55 8.30
C ILE A 46 1.52 10.28 9.77
N GLY A 47 2.51 9.41 9.97
CA GLY A 47 2.98 8.98 11.28
C GLY A 47 2.21 7.81 11.88
N GLN A 48 1.00 7.50 11.40
CA GLN A 48 0.22 6.30 11.76
C GLN A 48 0.28 5.26 10.64
N HIS A 49 1.46 4.64 10.49
CA HIS A 49 1.70 3.56 9.53
C HIS A 49 1.75 2.21 10.24
N GLY A 50 1.35 1.15 9.55
CA GLY A 50 1.35 -0.20 10.11
C GLY A 50 1.13 -1.29 9.08
N ALA A 51 1.26 -2.53 9.56
CA ALA A 51 0.92 -3.73 8.81
C ALA A 51 -0.59 -3.90 8.75
N ALA A 52 -1.14 -4.11 7.55
CA ALA A 52 -2.54 -4.48 7.35
C ALA A 52 -2.66 -5.83 6.64
N ASP A 53 -3.56 -6.68 7.14
CA ASP A 53 -3.98 -7.89 6.41
C ASP A 53 -4.91 -7.45 5.26
N PRO A 54 -4.65 -7.86 4.00
CA PRO A 54 -5.56 -7.57 2.89
C PRO A 54 -7.01 -8.03 3.14
N ALA A 55 -7.25 -8.96 4.06
CA ALA A 55 -8.59 -9.35 4.50
C ALA A 55 -9.42 -8.20 5.10
N ILE A 56 -8.81 -7.08 5.50
CA ILE A 56 -9.50 -5.86 5.98
C ILE A 56 -10.55 -5.32 4.99
N VAL A 57 -10.49 -5.71 3.72
CA VAL A 57 -11.50 -5.38 2.72
C VAL A 57 -12.89 -5.97 3.04
N TYR A 58 -12.99 -6.99 3.88
CA TYR A 58 -14.26 -7.56 4.32
C TYR A 58 -14.93 -6.72 5.43
N ASP A 59 -14.13 -6.01 6.23
CA ASP A 59 -14.61 -5.20 7.38
C ASP A 59 -14.73 -3.69 7.04
N THR A 60 -14.41 -3.32 5.80
CA THR A 60 -14.38 -1.92 5.35
C THR A 60 -15.15 -1.75 4.05
N LEU A 61 -15.37 -0.51 3.63
CA LEU A 61 -15.96 -0.15 2.34
C LEU A 61 -14.94 0.59 1.45
N PRO A 62 -15.08 0.58 0.11
CA PRO A 62 -14.30 1.48 -0.74
C PRO A 62 -14.53 2.94 -0.33
N ALA A 63 -13.45 3.69 -0.10
CA ALA A 63 -13.55 5.11 0.22
C ALA A 63 -13.83 5.93 -1.06
N LYS A 64 -14.68 6.95 -0.94
CA LYS A 64 -14.98 7.92 -2.00
C LYS A 64 -13.88 8.99 -2.07
N PRO A 65 -13.70 9.66 -3.23
CA PRO A 65 -12.65 10.67 -3.42
C PRO A 65 -12.59 11.77 -2.35
N HIS A 66 -13.73 12.27 -1.88
CA HIS A 66 -13.75 13.29 -0.84
C HIS A 66 -13.39 12.75 0.55
N GLU A 67 -13.62 11.46 0.82
CA GLU A 67 -13.33 10.83 2.11
C GLU A 67 -11.81 10.65 2.29
N TYR A 68 -11.09 10.28 1.23
CA TYR A 68 -9.63 10.07 1.30
C TYR A 68 -8.79 11.27 0.86
N ALA A 69 -9.40 12.38 0.43
CA ALA A 69 -8.68 13.52 -0.16
C ALA A 69 -7.56 14.07 0.74
N ALA A 70 -7.84 14.21 2.05
CA ALA A 70 -6.86 14.69 3.03
C ALA A 70 -5.66 13.73 3.15
N LEU A 71 -5.93 12.43 3.34
CA LEU A 71 -4.88 11.40 3.45
C LEU A 71 -4.06 11.27 2.16
N LYS A 72 -4.71 11.40 1.00
CA LYS A 72 -4.02 11.41 -0.29
C LYS A 72 -3.07 12.59 -0.40
N ALA A 73 -3.51 13.80 -0.07
CA ALA A 73 -2.68 15.01 -0.12
C ALA A 73 -1.48 14.91 0.84
N GLU A 74 -1.71 14.37 2.04
CA GLU A 74 -0.66 14.04 3.00
C GLU A 74 0.41 13.11 2.40
N LEU A 75 0.00 11.97 1.83
CA LEU A 75 0.92 11.00 1.22
C LEU A 75 1.69 11.60 0.03
N GLU A 76 1.03 12.41 -0.79
CA GLU A 76 1.68 13.11 -1.90
C GLU A 76 2.68 14.17 -1.42
N GLN A 77 2.39 14.85 -0.31
CA GLN A 77 3.30 15.84 0.29
C GLN A 77 4.62 15.21 0.74
N ILE A 78 4.61 13.96 1.19
CA ILE A 78 5.83 13.23 1.61
C ILE A 78 6.51 12.50 0.45
N GLY A 79 6.01 12.64 -0.78
CA GLY A 79 6.69 12.19 -2.00
C GLY A 79 6.12 10.95 -2.69
N TYR A 80 5.01 10.37 -2.19
CA TYR A 80 4.35 9.27 -2.90
C TYR A 80 3.70 9.76 -4.20
N ARG A 81 3.75 8.92 -5.24
CA ARG A 81 3.02 9.15 -6.49
C ARG A 81 1.89 8.14 -6.58
N LEU A 82 0.70 8.51 -6.14
CA LEU A 82 -0.37 7.54 -5.91
C LEU A 82 -1.18 7.22 -7.17
N ALA A 83 -1.33 5.92 -7.46
CA ALA A 83 -2.30 5.40 -8.43
C ALA A 83 -3.44 4.70 -7.69
N VAL A 84 -4.56 5.42 -7.55
CA VAL A 84 -5.72 4.96 -6.78
C VAL A 84 -6.46 3.84 -7.51
N ARG A 85 -6.71 2.73 -6.82
CA ARG A 85 -7.58 1.64 -7.27
C ARG A 85 -8.71 1.40 -6.26
N SER A 86 -9.87 0.99 -6.76
CA SER A 86 -11.04 0.66 -5.94
C SER A 86 -10.99 -0.74 -5.33
N ARG A 87 -10.12 -1.63 -5.84
CA ARG A 87 -10.01 -3.03 -5.43
C ARG A 87 -8.55 -3.45 -5.29
N MET A 88 -8.32 -4.41 -4.39
CA MET A 88 -7.04 -5.10 -4.26
C MET A 88 -6.69 -5.84 -5.55
N PRO A 89 -5.49 -5.64 -6.11
CA PRO A 89 -5.01 -6.42 -7.26
C PRO A 89 -4.85 -7.91 -6.91
N GLY A 90 -5.24 -8.80 -7.82
CA GLY A 90 -5.15 -10.25 -7.61
C GLY A 90 -3.71 -10.79 -7.53
N ASP A 91 -2.75 -10.07 -8.11
CA ASP A 91 -1.32 -10.41 -8.10
C ASP A 91 -0.56 -9.80 -6.90
N ALA A 92 -1.25 -9.10 -5.99
CA ALA A 92 -0.62 -8.35 -4.91
C ALA A 92 0.23 -9.21 -3.96
N TYR A 93 -0.23 -10.42 -3.63
CA TYR A 93 0.54 -11.35 -2.80
C TYR A 93 1.80 -11.86 -3.53
N ALA A 94 1.66 -12.22 -4.81
CA ALA A 94 2.78 -12.70 -5.62
C ALA A 94 3.87 -11.63 -5.75
N ARG A 95 3.48 -10.37 -5.98
CA ARG A 95 4.42 -9.24 -6.05
C ARG A 95 5.15 -8.99 -4.73
N ARG A 96 4.42 -8.99 -3.60
CA ARG A 96 5.05 -8.86 -2.27
C ARG A 96 6.04 -10.00 -1.99
N LYS A 97 5.68 -11.23 -2.36
CA LYS A 97 6.59 -12.38 -2.20
C LYS A 97 7.85 -12.23 -3.06
N ALA A 98 7.70 -11.80 -4.31
CA ALA A 98 8.83 -11.58 -5.22
C ALA A 98 9.76 -10.45 -4.73
N SER A 99 9.22 -9.38 -4.11
CA SER A 99 10.05 -8.30 -3.57
C SER A 99 10.87 -8.69 -2.34
N LEU A 100 10.41 -9.69 -1.57
CA LEU A 100 11.13 -10.20 -0.40
C LEU A 100 12.22 -11.23 -0.76
N HIS A 101 12.00 -11.96 -1.86
CA HIS A 101 12.96 -12.90 -2.41
C HIS A 101 13.27 -12.51 -3.85
N PRO A 102 14.08 -11.46 -4.07
CA PRO A 102 14.54 -11.18 -5.43
C PRO A 102 15.21 -12.44 -5.96
N ALA A 103 14.75 -12.91 -7.11
CA ALA A 103 15.34 -14.05 -7.81
C ALA A 103 16.81 -13.72 -8.11
N GLY A 104 17.71 -14.10 -7.20
CA GLY A 104 19.11 -13.66 -7.24
C GLY A 104 19.98 -14.06 -6.04
N SER A 105 19.48 -14.85 -5.08
CA SER A 105 20.33 -15.47 -4.06
C SER A 105 20.27 -16.99 -4.19
N MET A 106 20.77 -17.48 -5.32
CA MET A 106 21.32 -18.84 -5.43
C MET A 106 22.81 -18.64 -5.66
N ALA A 107 23.57 -18.63 -4.57
CA ALA A 107 24.98 -18.99 -4.59
C ALA A 107 25.09 -20.52 -4.49
#